data_AF-A0A7U4QPY8-F1
#
_entry.id   AF-A0A7U4QPY8-F1
#
_cell.length_a   1.000
_cell.length_b   1.000
_cell.length_c   1.000
_cell.angle_alpha   90.00
_cell.angle_beta   90.00
_cell.angle_gamma   90.00
#
_symmetry.space_group_name_H-M   'P 1'
#
loop_
_entity.id
_entity.type
_entity.pdbx_description
1 polymer ?
#
loop_
_entity_poly.entity_id
_entity_poly.type
_entity_poly.pdbx_seq_one_letter_code
_entity_poly.pdbx_strand_id
1 'polypeptide(L)'
;MNNQLNNSELTEQQAIDQKNDQQSEQQEALEQAAIEKRREHLKNESTRIIDIAGNEPNSALKCIHQLSVAGGATESTYVAIEQRVIADQDTAGAYHLALMAQNTPDLPIDARQLIELVVNKGDNDQRLALLKNLPLPPVELIKDQILASDDGDAIGQMNAYLQINPEGYGSQHMLGSGHADRIVPLSPGNNLS
;
A
#
# COMPACT_ATOMS: atom_id res chain seq x y z
N MET A 1 10.63 -17.14 -66.66
CA MET A 1 11.23 -17.58 -65.39
C MET A 1 10.96 -16.52 -64.31
N ASN A 2 9.75 -16.46 -63.74
CA ASN A 2 9.45 -15.48 -62.67
C ASN A 2 8.45 -15.97 -61.59
N ASN A 3 8.12 -17.26 -61.55
CA ASN A 3 7.13 -17.81 -60.60
C ASN A 3 7.74 -18.52 -59.38
N GLN A 4 9.08 -18.59 -59.26
CA GLN A 4 9.74 -19.26 -58.14
C GLN A 4 10.15 -18.32 -57.00
N LEU A 5 10.30 -17.01 -57.26
CA LEU A 5 10.73 -16.05 -56.23
C LEU A 5 9.59 -15.65 -55.26
N ASN A 6 8.36 -15.44 -55.75
CA ASN A 6 7.22 -15.04 -54.92
C ASN A 6 6.76 -16.09 -53.90
N ASN A 7 6.95 -17.39 -54.16
CA ASN A 7 6.53 -18.43 -53.21
C ASN A 7 7.46 -18.48 -51.99
N SER A 8 8.75 -18.18 -52.17
CA SER A 8 9.77 -18.18 -51.11
C SER A 8 9.49 -17.13 -50.02
N GLU A 9 9.20 -15.89 -50.43
CA GLU A 9 8.92 -14.76 -49.53
C GLU A 9 7.63 -14.97 -48.73
N LEU A 10 6.59 -15.57 -49.35
CA LEU A 10 5.35 -15.94 -48.64
C LEU A 10 5.59 -17.03 -47.56
N THR A 11 6.46 -18.02 -47.82
CA THR A 11 6.82 -19.02 -46.80
C THR A 11 7.66 -18.45 -45.66
N GLU A 12 8.55 -17.49 -45.95
CA GLU A 12 9.37 -16.83 -44.92
C GLU A 12 8.53 -15.92 -44.02
N GLN A 13 7.61 -15.14 -44.60
CA GLN A 13 6.69 -14.30 -43.84
C GLN A 13 5.78 -15.14 -42.92
N GLN A 14 5.22 -16.24 -43.43
CA GLN A 14 4.40 -17.17 -42.65
C GLN A 14 5.20 -17.88 -41.54
N ALA A 15 6.48 -18.17 -41.76
CA ALA A 15 7.34 -18.76 -40.74
C ALA A 15 7.73 -17.75 -39.64
N ILE A 16 7.85 -16.46 -39.97
CA ILE A 16 8.11 -15.39 -39.00
C ILE A 16 6.86 -15.15 -38.15
N ASP A 17 5.68 -15.07 -38.76
CA ASP A 17 4.41 -14.87 -38.03
C ASP A 17 4.11 -16.03 -37.07
N GLN A 18 4.29 -17.28 -37.51
CA GLN A 18 4.14 -18.45 -36.64
C GLN A 18 5.14 -18.47 -35.47
N LYS A 19 6.36 -17.98 -35.69
CA LYS A 19 7.40 -17.92 -34.66
C LYS A 19 7.12 -16.81 -33.65
N ASN A 20 6.58 -15.68 -34.09
CA ASN A 20 6.12 -14.60 -33.22
C ASN A 20 4.91 -15.03 -32.38
N ASP A 21 3.94 -15.74 -32.97
CA ASP A 21 2.76 -16.27 -32.26
C ASP A 21 3.16 -17.33 -31.22
N GLN A 22 4.12 -18.20 -31.54
CA GLN A 22 4.65 -19.17 -30.55
C GLN A 22 5.43 -18.50 -29.42
N GLN A 23 6.11 -17.38 -29.70
CA GLN A 23 6.83 -16.62 -28.69
C GLN A 23 5.90 -15.82 -27.78
N SER A 24 4.80 -15.25 -28.31
CA SER A 24 3.78 -14.57 -27.50
C SER A 24 3.02 -15.56 -26.62
N GLU A 25 2.60 -16.72 -27.16
CA GLU A 25 1.96 -17.79 -26.38
C GLU A 25 2.86 -18.31 -25.24
N GLN A 26 4.17 -18.47 -25.49
CA GLN A 26 5.12 -18.85 -24.44
C GLN A 26 5.31 -17.75 -23.39
N GLN A 27 5.35 -16.48 -23.79
CA GLN A 27 5.42 -15.36 -22.83
C GLN A 27 4.16 -15.26 -21.97
N GLU A 28 2.97 -15.40 -22.56
CA GLU A 28 1.70 -15.42 -21.85
C GLU A 28 1.62 -16.59 -20.86
N ALA A 29 2.04 -17.79 -21.26
CA ALA A 29 2.06 -18.95 -20.38
C ALA A 29 3.03 -18.77 -19.18
N LEU A 30 4.20 -18.16 -19.41
CA LEU A 30 5.16 -17.85 -18.34
C LEU A 30 4.62 -16.78 -17.38
N GLU A 31 3.94 -15.75 -17.91
CA GLU A 31 3.31 -14.70 -17.11
C GLU A 31 2.17 -15.27 -16.25
N GLN A 32 1.30 -16.10 -16.84
CA GLN A 32 0.23 -16.78 -16.11
C GLN A 32 0.77 -17.69 -15.01
N ALA A 33 1.82 -18.47 -15.29
CA ALA A 33 2.47 -19.31 -14.29
C ALA A 33 3.08 -18.48 -13.14
N ALA A 34 3.67 -17.33 -13.44
CA ALA A 34 4.21 -16.42 -12.43
C ALA A 34 3.11 -15.79 -11.57
N ILE A 35 1.99 -15.40 -12.17
CA ILE A 35 0.81 -14.88 -11.47
C ILE A 35 0.22 -15.94 -10.53
N GLU A 36 0.04 -17.18 -11.01
CA GLU A 36 -0.53 -18.26 -10.20
C GLU A 36 0.40 -18.61 -9.03
N LYS A 37 1.71 -18.67 -9.27
CA LYS A 37 2.71 -18.89 -8.21
C LYS A 37 2.68 -17.78 -7.15
N ARG A 38 2.53 -16.51 -7.58
CA ARG A 38 2.39 -15.38 -6.66
C ARG A 38 1.11 -15.49 -5.84
N ARG A 39 -0.01 -15.85 -6.47
CA ARG A 39 -1.30 -16.04 -5.79
C ARG A 39 -1.22 -17.13 -4.74
N GLU A 40 -0.62 -18.27 -5.06
CA GLU A 40 -0.42 -19.37 -4.12
C GLU A 40 0.45 -18.96 -2.93
N HIS A 41 1.56 -18.27 -3.18
CA HIS A 41 2.41 -17.72 -2.13
C HIS A 41 1.62 -16.80 -1.19
N LEU A 42 0.88 -15.83 -1.74
CA LEU A 42 0.07 -14.90 -0.94
C LEU A 42 -1.01 -15.62 -0.12
N LYS A 43 -1.62 -16.67 -0.66
CA LYS A 43 -2.62 -17.48 0.05
C LYS A 43 -2.01 -18.23 1.24
N ASN A 44 -0.81 -18.78 1.06
CA ASN A 44 -0.10 -19.49 2.12
C ASN A 44 0.33 -18.53 3.25
N GLU A 45 0.87 -17.37 2.90
CA GLU A 45 1.21 -16.33 3.89
C GLU A 45 -0.03 -15.81 4.61
N SER A 46 -1.13 -15.56 3.88
CA SER A 46 -2.41 -15.14 4.46
C SER A 46 -2.91 -16.15 5.50
N THR A 47 -2.83 -17.44 5.21
CA THR A 47 -3.25 -18.51 6.14
C THR A 47 -2.41 -18.48 7.42
N ARG A 48 -1.09 -18.29 7.30
CA ARG A 48 -0.19 -18.20 8.46
C ARG A 48 -0.48 -16.96 9.31
N ILE A 49 -0.68 -15.82 8.67
CA ILE A 49 -0.94 -14.55 9.37
C ILE A 49 -2.28 -14.64 10.12
N ILE A 50 -3.32 -15.21 9.49
CA ILE A 50 -4.63 -15.42 10.13
C ILE A 50 -4.49 -16.34 11.35
N ASP A 51 -3.71 -17.42 11.25
CA ASP A 51 -3.50 -18.35 12.37
C ASP A 51 -2.79 -17.66 13.56
N ILE A 52 -1.75 -16.87 13.28
CA ILE A 52 -1.05 -16.06 14.29
C ILE A 52 -2.02 -15.05 14.92
N ALA A 53 -2.74 -14.30 14.09
CA ALA A 53 -3.72 -13.33 14.56
C ALA A 53 -4.90 -13.98 15.28
N GLY A 54 -5.21 -15.26 15.06
CA GLY A 54 -6.26 -15.99 15.76
C GLY A 54 -5.82 -16.54 17.12
N ASN A 55 -4.56 -16.97 17.23
CA ASN A 55 -4.09 -17.77 18.37
C ASN A 55 -3.12 -17.04 19.29
N GLU A 56 -2.38 -16.04 18.80
CA GLU A 56 -1.36 -15.32 19.57
C GLU A 56 -1.86 -13.94 20.02
N PRO A 57 -1.93 -13.64 21.34
CA PRO A 57 -2.18 -12.28 21.81
C PRO A 57 -0.97 -11.37 21.58
N ASN A 58 -1.23 -10.07 21.44
CA ASN A 58 -0.27 -9.01 21.15
C ASN A 58 0.56 -9.26 19.89
N SER A 59 -0.07 -9.88 18.89
CA SER A 59 0.61 -10.31 17.65
C SER A 59 0.38 -9.38 16.46
N ALA A 60 -0.44 -8.33 16.60
CA ALA A 60 -0.83 -7.48 15.49
C ALA A 60 0.36 -6.86 14.73
N LEU A 61 1.34 -6.28 15.43
CA LEU A 61 2.55 -5.75 14.78
C LEU A 61 3.34 -6.81 14.00
N LYS A 62 3.45 -8.02 14.56
CA LYS A 62 4.11 -9.16 13.88
C LYS A 62 3.37 -9.51 12.60
N CYS A 63 2.03 -9.57 12.64
CA CYS A 63 1.19 -9.83 11.48
C CYS A 63 1.31 -8.72 10.42
N ILE A 64 1.27 -7.45 10.82
CA ILE A 64 1.42 -6.29 9.93
C ILE A 64 2.78 -6.31 9.23
N HIS A 65 3.85 -6.65 9.96
CA HIS A 65 5.18 -6.78 9.39
C HIS A 65 5.23 -7.92 8.35
N GLN A 66 4.72 -9.10 8.69
CA GLN A 66 4.69 -10.25 7.78
C GLN A 66 3.88 -9.95 6.51
N LEU A 67 2.74 -9.27 6.65
CA LEU A 67 1.93 -8.81 5.53
C LEU A 67 2.72 -7.87 4.61
N SER A 68 3.47 -6.93 5.19
CA SER A 68 4.29 -5.98 4.43
C SER A 68 5.42 -6.69 3.68
N VAL A 69 6.07 -7.68 4.32
CA VAL A 69 7.13 -8.51 3.70
C VAL A 69 6.58 -9.37 2.56
N ALA A 70 5.36 -9.92 2.72
CA ALA A 70 4.71 -10.71 1.69
C ALA A 70 4.29 -9.88 0.46
N GLY A 71 4.25 -8.55 0.58
CA GLY A 71 3.84 -7.64 -0.49
C GLY A 71 2.34 -7.68 -0.77
N GLY A 72 1.54 -8.01 0.25
CA GLY A 72 0.08 -8.10 0.20
C GLY A 72 -0.45 -9.34 0.91
N ALA A 73 -1.78 -9.39 1.07
CA ALA A 73 -2.50 -10.53 1.63
C ALA A 73 -3.95 -10.55 1.13
N THR A 74 -4.70 -11.60 1.45
CA THR A 74 -6.14 -11.66 1.22
C THR A 74 -6.90 -10.71 2.15
N GLU A 75 -8.11 -10.30 1.76
CA GLU A 75 -9.01 -9.45 2.57
C GLU A 75 -9.21 -9.99 4.00
N SER A 76 -9.44 -11.30 4.13
CA SER A 76 -9.60 -11.96 5.43
C SER A 76 -8.40 -11.80 6.37
N THR A 77 -7.20 -11.61 5.81
CA THR A 77 -5.99 -11.38 6.61
C THR A 77 -6.05 -10.02 7.29
N TYR A 78 -6.44 -8.96 6.57
CA TYR A 78 -6.54 -7.62 7.15
C TYR A 78 -7.60 -7.58 8.26
N VAL A 79 -8.75 -8.22 8.05
CA VAL A 79 -9.81 -8.33 9.06
C VAL A 79 -9.33 -9.09 10.30
N ALA A 80 -8.58 -10.19 10.13
CA ALA A 80 -8.04 -10.94 11.26
C ALA A 80 -7.04 -10.10 12.09
N ILE A 81 -6.20 -9.30 11.42
CA ILE A 81 -5.26 -8.38 12.09
C ILE A 81 -6.03 -7.29 12.84
N GLU A 82 -7.03 -6.67 12.21
CA GLU A 82 -7.88 -5.66 12.85
C GLU A 82 -8.55 -6.24 14.11
N GLN A 83 -9.17 -7.41 14.00
CA GLN A 83 -9.79 -8.08 15.15
C GLN A 83 -8.80 -8.32 16.28
N ARG A 84 -7.55 -8.71 15.97
CA ARG A 84 -6.49 -8.88 16.96
C ARG A 84 -6.12 -7.55 17.61
N VAL A 85 -5.96 -6.47 16.83
CA VAL A 85 -5.70 -5.11 17.35
C VAL A 85 -6.78 -4.69 18.33
N ILE A 86 -8.05 -4.86 17.96
CA ILE A 86 -9.18 -4.46 18.81
C ILE A 86 -9.27 -5.34 20.07
N ALA A 87 -9.05 -6.65 19.94
CA ALA A 87 -9.07 -7.57 21.07
C ALA A 87 -8.00 -7.23 22.11
N ASP A 88 -6.79 -6.91 21.66
CA ASP A 88 -5.66 -6.62 22.54
C ASP A 88 -5.59 -5.14 22.95
N GLN A 89 -6.41 -4.28 22.34
CA GLN A 89 -6.33 -2.81 22.46
C GLN A 89 -4.93 -2.29 22.09
N ASP A 90 -4.30 -2.91 21.09
CA ASP A 90 -2.93 -2.60 20.66
C ASP A 90 -2.89 -1.27 19.88
N THR A 91 -2.47 -0.20 20.55
CA THR A 91 -2.40 1.14 19.94
C THR A 91 -1.32 1.24 18.87
N ALA A 92 -0.23 0.47 19.00
CA ALA A 92 0.83 0.48 18.00
C ALA A 92 0.38 -0.26 16.72
N GLY A 93 -0.26 -1.42 16.89
CA GLY A 93 -0.91 -2.13 15.79
C GLY A 93 -1.96 -1.27 15.09
N ALA A 94 -2.80 -0.58 15.85
CA ALA A 94 -3.83 0.32 15.33
C ALA A 94 -3.25 1.48 14.52
N TYR A 95 -2.19 2.12 15.02
CA TYR A 95 -1.50 3.19 14.31
C TYR A 95 -0.98 2.73 12.94
N HIS A 96 -0.24 1.63 12.90
CA HIS A 96 0.36 1.13 11.64
C HIS A 96 -0.70 0.66 10.65
N LEU A 97 -1.74 -0.04 11.13
CA LEU A 97 -2.81 -0.53 10.28
C LEU A 97 -3.67 0.63 9.73
N ALA A 98 -3.92 1.68 10.53
CA ALA A 98 -4.61 2.88 10.07
C ALA A 98 -3.84 3.61 8.96
N LEU A 99 -2.52 3.77 9.11
CA LEU A 99 -1.69 4.39 8.06
C LEU A 99 -1.63 3.53 6.78
N MET A 100 -1.63 2.21 6.92
CA MET A 100 -1.71 1.30 5.79
C MET A 100 -3.03 1.47 5.02
N ALA A 101 -4.14 1.61 5.74
CA ALA A 101 -5.47 1.87 5.16
C ALA A 101 -5.51 3.14 4.29
N GLN A 102 -4.84 4.20 4.75
CA GLN A 102 -4.83 5.48 4.02
C GLN A 102 -4.12 5.39 2.66
N ASN A 103 -3.14 4.51 2.54
CA ASN A 103 -2.34 4.35 1.33
C ASN A 103 -2.85 3.23 0.42
N THR A 104 -3.82 2.44 0.88
CA THR A 104 -4.35 1.28 0.17
C THR A 104 -5.85 1.42 -0.02
N PRO A 105 -6.32 1.86 -1.21
CA PRO A 105 -7.74 1.95 -1.50
C PRO A 105 -8.45 0.61 -1.28
N ASP A 106 -9.70 0.67 -0.84
CA ASP A 106 -10.59 -0.50 -0.68
C ASP A 106 -10.13 -1.56 0.32
N LEU A 107 -9.24 -1.21 1.26
CA LEU A 107 -8.84 -2.13 2.32
C LEU A 107 -10.05 -2.43 3.24
N PRO A 108 -10.35 -3.71 3.56
CA PRO A 108 -11.53 -4.09 4.33
C PRO A 108 -11.30 -3.90 5.84
N ILE A 109 -10.93 -2.69 6.24
CA ILE A 109 -10.69 -2.31 7.64
C ILE A 109 -11.33 -0.96 7.95
N ASP A 110 -11.81 -0.80 9.18
CA ASP A 110 -12.33 0.45 9.70
C ASP A 110 -11.19 1.32 10.25
N ALA A 111 -10.56 2.06 9.34
CA ALA A 111 -9.49 3.00 9.70
C ALA A 111 -9.93 4.03 10.77
N ARG A 112 -11.22 4.40 10.81
CA ARG A 112 -11.72 5.35 11.81
C ARG A 112 -11.67 4.75 13.20
N GLN A 113 -12.09 3.49 13.37
CA GLN A 113 -12.01 2.79 14.65
C GLN A 113 -10.56 2.68 15.15
N LEU A 114 -9.63 2.37 14.25
CA LEU A 114 -8.20 2.27 14.58
C LEU A 114 -7.62 3.63 15.00
N ILE A 115 -7.94 4.71 14.27
CA ILE A 115 -7.52 6.06 14.62
C ILE A 115 -8.09 6.46 15.99
N GLU A 116 -9.37 6.21 16.24
CA GLU A 116 -10.01 6.53 17.50
C GLU A 116 -9.37 5.77 18.69
N LEU A 117 -9.01 4.50 18.49
CA LEU A 117 -8.29 3.72 19.48
C LEU A 117 -6.95 4.37 19.86
N VAL A 118 -6.16 4.79 18.86
CA VAL A 118 -4.87 5.47 19.10
C VAL A 118 -5.06 6.84 19.76
N VAL A 119 -6.02 7.64 19.32
CA VAL A 119 -6.28 8.96 19.91
C VAL A 119 -6.63 8.83 21.39
N ASN A 120 -7.50 7.89 21.73
CA ASN A 120 -8.00 7.73 23.09
C ASN A 120 -7.02 7.00 24.02
N LYS A 121 -6.24 6.05 23.52
CA LYS A 121 -5.41 5.16 24.37
C LYS A 121 -3.91 5.20 24.08
N GLY A 122 -3.51 5.75 22.95
CA GLY A 122 -2.11 5.84 22.57
C GLY A 122 -1.33 6.82 23.43
N ASP A 123 0.00 6.78 23.31
CA ASP A 123 0.86 7.79 23.90
C ASP A 123 0.89 9.08 23.05
N ASN A 124 1.54 10.12 23.58
CA ASN A 124 1.62 11.40 22.89
C ASN A 124 2.44 11.31 21.59
N ASP A 125 3.42 10.43 21.50
CA ASP A 125 4.22 10.23 20.29
C ASP A 125 3.36 9.64 19.17
N GLN A 126 2.52 8.66 19.48
CA GLN A 126 1.56 8.07 18.55
C GLN A 126 0.51 9.11 18.10
N ARG A 127 -0.01 9.93 19.00
CA ARG A 127 -0.95 11.02 18.67
C ARG A 127 -0.31 12.06 17.75
N LEU A 128 0.92 12.49 18.06
CA LEU A 128 1.69 13.41 17.22
C LEU A 128 2.00 12.80 15.86
N ALA A 129 2.30 11.50 15.81
CA ALA A 129 2.56 10.80 14.56
C ALA A 129 1.30 10.72 13.69
N LEU A 130 0.12 10.46 14.26
CA LEU A 130 -1.15 10.54 13.52
C LEU A 130 -1.38 11.93 12.94
N LEU A 131 -1.14 12.98 13.74
CA LEU A 131 -1.28 14.37 13.30
C LEU A 131 -0.38 14.69 12.09
N LYS A 132 0.81 14.11 12.03
CA LYS A 132 1.80 14.36 10.97
C LYS A 132 1.59 13.53 9.70
N ASN A 133 1.03 12.33 9.83
CA ASN A 133 1.04 11.31 8.79
C ASN A 133 -0.34 11.01 8.19
N LEU A 134 -1.44 11.37 8.86
CA LEU A 134 -2.76 11.22 8.27
C LEU A 134 -3.03 12.35 7.27
N PRO A 135 -3.66 12.06 6.12
CA PRO A 135 -4.05 13.11 5.17
C PRO A 135 -5.06 14.08 5.79
N LEU A 136 -5.99 13.56 6.59
CA LEU A 136 -6.97 14.33 7.36
C LEU A 136 -7.02 13.82 8.81
N PRO A 137 -6.13 14.31 9.69
CA PRO A 137 -6.11 13.90 11.09
C PRO A 137 -7.27 14.52 11.89
N PRO A 138 -7.75 13.86 12.95
CA PRO A 138 -8.72 14.43 13.89
C PRO A 138 -8.03 15.41 14.85
N VAL A 139 -7.65 16.59 14.34
CA VAL A 139 -6.82 17.59 15.02
C VAL A 139 -7.35 17.94 16.41
N GLU A 140 -8.63 18.33 16.53
CA GLU A 140 -9.18 18.77 17.81
C GLU A 140 -9.17 17.65 18.86
N LEU A 141 -9.50 16.41 18.46
CA LEU A 141 -9.46 15.27 19.40
C LEU A 141 -8.03 14.97 19.86
N ILE A 142 -7.06 15.00 18.94
CA ILE A 142 -5.64 14.80 19.28
C ILE A 142 -5.16 15.90 20.23
N LYS A 143 -5.53 17.14 19.94
CA LYS A 143 -5.17 18.32 20.73
C LYS A 143 -5.73 18.25 22.14
N ASP A 144 -7.01 17.92 22.29
CA ASP A 144 -7.63 17.77 23.60
C ASP A 144 -6.92 16.72 24.45
N GLN A 145 -6.55 15.58 23.85
CA GLN A 145 -5.83 14.50 24.54
C GLN A 145 -4.40 14.90 24.94
N ILE A 146 -3.65 15.57 24.06
CA ILE A 146 -2.29 16.03 24.37
C ILE A 146 -2.32 17.10 25.46
N LEU A 147 -3.24 18.06 25.38
CA LEU A 147 -3.39 19.08 26.43
C LEU A 147 -3.79 18.47 27.78
N ALA A 148 -4.68 17.48 27.77
CA ALA A 148 -5.08 16.76 28.98
C ALA A 148 -3.93 15.97 29.63
N SER A 149 -2.89 15.62 28.87
CA SER A 149 -1.71 14.90 29.39
C SER A 149 -0.73 15.78 30.18
N ASP A 150 -0.85 17.11 30.08
CA ASP A 150 0.06 18.11 30.70
C ASP A 150 1.55 17.92 30.34
N ASP A 151 1.83 17.26 29.21
CA ASP A 151 3.16 17.03 28.68
C ASP A 151 3.63 18.25 27.85
N GLY A 152 4.44 19.09 28.48
CA GLY A 152 4.94 20.33 27.87
C GLY A 152 5.70 20.13 26.56
N ASP A 153 6.42 19.01 26.41
CA ASP A 153 7.18 18.71 25.19
C ASP A 153 6.23 18.33 24.05
N ALA A 154 5.25 17.46 24.33
CA ALA A 154 4.25 17.08 23.35
C ALA A 154 3.37 18.27 22.92
N ILE A 155 2.96 19.11 23.88
CA ILE A 155 2.20 20.35 23.62
C ILE A 155 3.02 21.30 22.73
N GLY A 156 4.31 21.47 23.03
CA GLY A 156 5.22 22.29 22.23
C GLY A 156 5.33 21.80 20.79
N GLN A 157 5.53 20.49 20.59
CA GLN A 157 5.62 19.87 19.26
C GLN A 157 4.31 19.99 18.47
N MET A 158 3.16 19.77 19.12
CA MET A 158 1.85 19.90 18.50
C MET A 158 1.62 21.35 18.03
N ASN A 159 1.86 22.33 18.91
CA ASN A 159 1.65 23.74 18.58
C ASN A 159 2.57 24.19 17.44
N ALA A 160 3.84 23.78 17.44
CA ALA A 160 4.77 24.07 16.36
C ALA A 160 4.28 23.49 15.02
N TYR A 161 3.75 22.26 15.03
CA TYR A 161 3.21 21.63 13.84
C TYR A 161 1.99 22.37 13.29
N LEU A 162 1.03 22.71 14.16
CA LEU A 162 -0.22 23.38 13.78
C LEU A 162 -0.02 24.84 13.36
N GLN A 163 1.01 25.52 13.87
CA GLN A 163 1.38 26.86 13.39
C GLN A 163 1.82 26.85 11.92
N ILE A 164 2.51 25.78 11.50
CA ILE A 164 2.99 25.60 10.13
C ILE A 164 1.88 25.03 9.24
N ASN A 165 1.00 24.19 9.80
CA ASN A 165 -0.08 23.51 9.09
C ASN A 165 -1.43 23.80 9.80
N PRO A 166 -2.02 25.00 9.61
CA PRO A 166 -3.21 25.43 10.36
C PRO A 166 -4.46 24.60 10.08
N GLU A 167 -4.54 23.98 8.90
CA GLU A 167 -5.62 23.04 8.55
C GLU A 167 -5.34 21.61 8.99
N GLY A 168 -4.17 21.35 9.60
CA GLY A 168 -3.80 20.04 10.13
C GLY A 168 -3.53 18.97 9.07
N TYR A 169 -3.45 19.29 7.77
CA TYR A 169 -3.07 18.30 6.76
C TYR A 169 -1.75 17.64 7.13
N GLY A 170 -1.69 16.31 7.03
CA GLY A 170 -0.45 15.57 7.18
C GLY A 170 0.61 16.09 6.20
N SER A 171 1.86 16.08 6.63
CA SER A 171 3.02 16.52 5.84
C SER A 171 3.15 15.82 4.47
N GLN A 172 2.49 14.68 4.27
CA GLN A 172 2.38 14.00 2.97
C GLN A 172 1.55 14.76 1.93
N HIS A 173 0.61 15.61 2.34
CA HIS A 173 -0.17 16.44 1.42
C HIS A 173 0.68 17.54 0.75
N MET A 174 1.76 17.98 1.42
CA MET A 174 2.71 18.96 0.86
C MET A 174 3.60 18.41 -0.25
N LEU A 175 3.66 17.08 -0.43
CA LEU A 175 4.37 16.44 -1.55
C LEU A 175 3.46 16.21 -2.77
N GLY A 176 2.14 16.36 -2.62
CA GLY A 176 1.16 16.15 -3.71
C GLY A 176 0.96 17.35 -4.64
N SER A 177 1.46 18.54 -4.28
CA SER A 177 1.33 19.76 -5.09
C SER A 177 2.58 20.10 -5.92
N GLY A 178 3.53 19.16 -6.03
CA GLY A 178 4.82 19.37 -6.70
C GLY A 178 4.99 18.73 -8.09
N HIS A 179 4.10 17.84 -8.55
CA HIS A 179 4.19 17.24 -9.89
C HIS A 179 2.81 16.87 -10.43
N ALA A 180 2.03 17.88 -10.82
CA ALA A 180 1.02 17.70 -11.85
C ALA A 180 1.76 17.39 -13.17
N ASP A 181 1.60 16.16 -13.65
CA ASP A 181 1.62 15.75 -15.05
C ASP A 181 2.51 16.58 -16.00
N ARG A 182 3.80 16.26 -16.01
CA ARG A 182 4.55 16.32 -17.27
C ARG A 182 4.50 14.93 -17.90
N ILE A 183 3.34 14.60 -18.47
CA ILE A 183 3.23 13.50 -19.43
C ILE A 183 4.23 13.80 -20.54
N VAL A 184 5.33 13.04 -20.58
CA VAL A 184 6.28 13.06 -21.67
C VAL A 184 5.68 12.22 -22.79
N PRO A 185 5.35 12.77 -23.97
CA PRO A 185 5.03 11.92 -25.11
C PRO A 185 6.33 11.23 -25.55
N LEU A 186 6.38 9.91 -25.39
CA LEU A 186 7.36 9.05 -26.05
C LEU A 186 7.04 9.03 -27.55
N SER A 187 7.57 9.99 -28.30
CA SER A 187 7.64 9.87 -29.76
C SER A 187 8.90 9.08 -30.14
N PRO A 188 8.79 8.03 -30.96
CA PRO A 188 9.94 7.26 -31.42
C PRO A 188 10.65 7.93 -32.61
N GLY A 189 11.98 8.03 -32.51
CA GLY A 189 12.93 7.69 -33.58
C GLY A 189 13.02 8.55 -34.86
N ASN A 190 14.24 9.07 -35.06
CA ASN A 190 15.03 8.90 -36.28
C ASN A 190 14.68 9.77 -37.53
N ASN A 191 15.48 10.81 -37.77
CA ASN A 191 15.66 11.37 -39.11
C ASN A 191 17.16 11.41 -39.45
N LEU A 192 17.59 10.35 -40.13
CA LEU A 192 18.75 10.35 -41.02
C LEU A 192 18.21 10.65 -42.43
N SER A 193 18.42 11.87 -42.91
CA SER A 193 18.66 12.26 -44.31
C SER A 193 18.85 13.78 -44.39
#